data_AF-A0A9Q8QP74-F1
#
_entry.id   AF-A0A9Q8QP74-F1
#
_cell.length_a   1.000
_cell.length_b   1.000
_cell.length_c   1.000
_cell.angle_alpha   90.00
_cell.angle_beta   90.00
_cell.angle_gamma   90.00
#
_symmetry.space_group_name_H-M   'P 1'
#
loop_
_entity.id
_entity.type
_entity.pdbx_description
1 polymer ?
#
loop_
_entity_poly.entity_id
_entity_poly.type
_entity_poly.pdbx_seq_one_letter_code
_entity_poly.pdbx_strand_id
1 'polypeptide(L)'
;MKNSGVTVMGMIGGAASGSFTKDTLDGDQETFDRYYGQLKEVIQNFGLQGMDLDVEQQMSQSGITRLVNQLRSDFGADFVITLAPVASALRGGSNLSGFDYSTLESSDGDDISFYNAQFYSGFGSMKSPSDFNAIVSRGLAPSKIVAGQLTSADNGYGYIPYDQLNSTIVQLRSQYSQIGGVMGWEYFNSEPEGTFKPWEWAEIMTEILRPGQARKLQLSASDVKRLQKAYRDTVMASNTPQANVAAVEKVNYTALASM
;
A
#
# COMPACT_ATOMS: atom_id res chain seq x y z
N MET A 1 -13.63 6.19 8.50
CA MET A 1 -12.18 6.09 8.25
C MET A 1 -11.43 7.28 8.83
N LYS A 2 -11.42 8.47 8.20
CA LYS A 2 -10.67 9.64 8.72
C LYS A 2 -11.06 10.03 10.15
N ASN A 3 -12.36 10.08 10.45
CA ASN A 3 -12.86 10.35 11.82
C ASN A 3 -12.40 9.32 12.86
N SER A 4 -12.00 8.12 12.43
CA SER A 4 -11.48 7.05 13.28
C SER A 4 -9.95 7.10 13.40
N GLY A 5 -9.31 8.18 12.92
CA GLY A 5 -7.85 8.38 12.95
C GLY A 5 -7.09 7.64 11.86
N VAL A 6 -7.76 7.10 10.84
CA VAL A 6 -7.12 6.41 9.71
C VAL A 6 -6.76 7.40 8.61
N THR A 7 -5.49 7.44 8.21
CA THR A 7 -5.03 8.16 7.00
C THR A 7 -5.60 7.47 5.76
N VAL A 8 -6.31 8.22 4.92
CA VAL A 8 -6.84 7.71 3.65
C VAL A 8 -6.01 8.25 2.50
N MET A 9 -5.32 7.35 1.80
CA MET A 9 -4.45 7.64 0.65
C MET A 9 -5.05 7.07 -0.64
N GLY A 10 -4.56 7.56 -1.79
CA GLY A 10 -4.73 6.88 -3.07
C GLY A 10 -3.49 6.06 -3.42
N MET A 11 -3.62 5.19 -4.42
CA MET A 11 -2.50 4.54 -5.10
C MET A 11 -2.68 4.77 -6.60
N ILE A 12 -1.60 5.13 -7.30
CA ILE A 12 -1.58 5.31 -8.75
C ILE A 12 -0.56 4.36 -9.38
N GLY A 13 -0.93 3.79 -10.53
CA GLY A 13 -0.12 2.81 -11.25
C GLY A 13 -0.55 1.39 -10.97
N GLY A 14 0.36 0.61 -10.38
CA GLY A 14 0.26 -0.84 -10.23
C GLY A 14 0.47 -1.58 -11.56
N ALA A 15 -0.01 -2.81 -11.60
CA ALA A 15 0.22 -3.74 -12.73
C ALA A 15 -0.29 -3.22 -14.08
N ALA A 16 -1.34 -2.39 -14.09
CA ALA A 16 -1.84 -1.78 -15.31
C ALA A 16 -0.91 -0.64 -15.75
N SER A 17 -0.24 -0.81 -16.88
CA SER A 17 0.71 0.17 -17.39
C SER A 17 0.05 1.45 -17.90
N GLY A 18 0.82 2.54 -17.89
CA GLY A 18 0.46 3.79 -18.57
C GLY A 18 0.62 5.05 -17.71
N SER A 19 0.56 4.94 -16.38
CA SER A 19 0.61 6.12 -15.50
C SER A 19 1.98 6.80 -15.45
N PHE A 20 3.06 6.05 -15.66
CA PHE A 20 4.45 6.51 -15.47
C PHE A 20 5.27 6.48 -16.75
N THR A 21 4.64 6.67 -17.91
CA THR A 21 5.32 6.62 -19.22
C THR A 21 5.65 8.00 -19.74
N LYS A 22 6.42 8.07 -20.84
CA LYS A 22 6.72 9.32 -21.55
C LYS A 22 5.50 10.00 -22.16
N ASP A 23 4.40 9.27 -22.31
CA ASP A 23 3.13 9.83 -22.77
C ASP A 23 2.29 10.40 -21.62
N THR A 24 2.78 10.27 -20.37
CA THR A 24 2.12 10.70 -19.13
C THR A 24 3.12 11.34 -18.13
N LEU A 25 3.30 10.79 -16.93
CA LEU A 25 4.04 11.43 -15.83
C LEU A 25 5.57 11.44 -16.03
N ASP A 26 6.11 10.67 -16.98
CA ASP A 26 7.53 10.70 -17.37
C ASP A 26 7.78 11.51 -18.66
N GLY A 27 6.74 12.20 -19.16
CA GLY A 27 6.81 13.01 -20.37
C GLY A 27 7.58 14.33 -20.21
N ASP A 28 7.58 15.12 -21.27
CA ASP A 28 8.05 16.51 -21.22
C ASP A 28 7.20 17.37 -20.27
N GLN A 29 7.57 18.65 -20.09
CA GLN A 29 6.90 19.49 -19.09
C GLN A 29 5.41 19.69 -19.41
N GLU A 30 5.04 19.91 -20.68
CA GLU A 30 3.64 20.11 -21.07
C GLU A 30 2.80 18.85 -20.82
N THR A 31 3.34 17.68 -21.18
CA THR A 31 2.71 16.38 -20.93
C THR A 31 2.57 16.15 -19.43
N PHE A 32 3.64 16.36 -18.67
CA PHE A 32 3.64 16.22 -17.22
C PHE A 32 2.59 17.11 -16.57
N ASP A 33 2.57 18.41 -16.88
CA ASP A 33 1.64 19.38 -16.28
C ASP A 33 0.18 18.97 -16.50
N ARG A 34 -0.13 18.47 -17.70
CA ARG A 34 -1.47 17.98 -18.04
C ARG A 34 -1.90 16.80 -17.17
N TYR A 35 -1.10 15.73 -17.11
CA TYR A 35 -1.49 14.51 -16.40
C TYR A 35 -1.31 14.61 -14.88
N TYR A 36 -0.28 15.34 -14.43
CA TYR A 36 -0.13 15.70 -13.03
C TYR A 36 -1.31 16.57 -12.56
N GLY A 37 -1.77 17.52 -13.38
CA GLY A 37 -2.97 18.32 -13.10
C GLY A 37 -4.20 17.46 -12.81
N GLN A 38 -4.42 16.40 -13.61
CA GLN A 38 -5.51 15.44 -13.38
C GLN A 38 -5.34 14.67 -12.06
N LEU A 39 -4.12 14.20 -11.75
CA LEU A 39 -3.83 13.54 -10.48
C LEU A 39 -4.07 14.47 -9.29
N LYS A 40 -3.63 15.73 -9.40
CA LYS A 40 -3.83 16.77 -8.38
C LYS A 40 -5.31 17.02 -8.13
N GLU A 41 -6.11 17.13 -9.18
CA GLU A 41 -7.57 17.28 -9.07
C GLU A 41 -8.20 16.09 -8.34
N VAL A 42 -7.79 14.85 -8.65
CA VAL A 42 -8.28 13.65 -7.93
C VAL A 42 -7.92 13.73 -6.44
N ILE A 43 -6.67 14.05 -6.10
CA ILE A 43 -6.23 14.19 -4.70
C ILE A 43 -7.10 15.22 -3.97
N GLN A 44 -7.34 16.38 -4.57
CA GLN A 44 -8.14 17.47 -3.97
C GLN A 44 -9.62 17.10 -3.86
N ASN A 45 -10.22 16.59 -4.93
CA ASN A 45 -11.66 16.28 -5.01
C ASN A 45 -12.07 15.18 -4.01
N PHE A 46 -11.21 14.17 -3.82
CA PHE A 46 -11.46 13.10 -2.84
C PHE A 46 -10.84 13.40 -1.46
N GLY A 47 -10.13 14.53 -1.35
CA GLY A 47 -9.44 14.97 -0.14
C GLY A 47 -8.43 13.94 0.38
N LEU A 48 -7.70 13.27 -0.50
CA LEU A 48 -6.73 12.24 -0.12
C LEU A 48 -5.63 12.87 0.75
N GLN A 49 -5.16 12.13 1.75
CA GLN A 49 -4.11 12.58 2.69
C GLN A 49 -2.70 12.11 2.28
N GLY A 50 -2.62 11.40 1.16
CA GLY A 50 -1.38 10.90 0.61
C GLY A 50 -1.58 10.14 -0.69
N MET A 51 -0.47 9.82 -1.34
CA MET A 51 -0.43 9.04 -2.56
C MET A 51 0.69 8.00 -2.49
N ASP A 52 0.35 6.75 -2.78
CA ASP A 52 1.29 5.68 -3.04
C ASP A 52 1.59 5.63 -4.54
N LEU A 53 2.88 5.75 -4.89
CA LEU A 53 3.38 5.67 -6.26
C LEU A 53 3.84 4.24 -6.52
N ASP A 54 2.91 3.40 -6.98
CA ASP A 54 3.15 1.98 -7.25
C ASP A 54 3.68 1.80 -8.68
N VAL A 55 4.97 2.08 -8.86
CA VAL A 55 5.63 2.11 -10.17
C VAL A 55 6.06 0.70 -10.60
N GLU A 56 5.20 -0.01 -11.32
CA GLU A 56 5.49 -1.37 -11.82
C GLU A 56 5.92 -1.43 -13.31
N GLN A 57 6.30 -0.29 -13.87
CA GLN A 57 6.89 -0.18 -15.20
C GLN A 57 8.08 0.78 -15.19
N GLN A 58 8.90 0.74 -16.25
CA GLN A 58 10.07 1.61 -16.36
C GLN A 58 9.68 3.09 -16.38
N MET A 59 10.15 3.85 -15.38
CA MET A 59 10.08 5.30 -15.27
C MET A 59 11.49 5.88 -15.09
N SER A 60 11.77 7.04 -15.67
CA SER A 60 13.08 7.68 -15.50
C SER A 60 13.34 8.15 -14.06
N GLN A 61 14.62 8.20 -13.65
CA GLN A 61 15.02 8.76 -12.35
C GLN A 61 14.55 10.21 -12.19
N SER A 62 14.71 11.03 -13.24
CA SER A 62 14.24 12.42 -13.26
C SER A 62 12.72 12.53 -13.14
N GLY A 63 11.97 11.61 -13.75
CA GLY A 63 10.51 11.60 -13.71
C GLY A 63 9.97 11.35 -12.31
N ILE A 64 10.49 10.32 -11.62
CA ILE A 64 10.04 10.02 -10.26
C ILE A 64 10.43 11.11 -9.27
N THR A 65 11.66 11.63 -9.36
CA THR A 65 12.12 12.76 -8.52
C THR A 65 11.25 14.00 -8.77
N ARG A 66 10.94 14.33 -10.03
CA ARG A 66 10.01 15.43 -10.36
C ARG A 66 8.62 15.22 -9.74
N LEU A 67 8.08 14.00 -9.81
CA LEU A 67 6.76 13.69 -9.28
C LEU A 67 6.70 13.80 -7.75
N VAL A 68 7.70 13.25 -7.03
CA VAL A 68 7.81 13.38 -5.57
C VAL A 68 7.90 14.84 -5.16
N ASN A 69 8.79 15.60 -5.79
CA ASN A 69 9.00 17.01 -5.49
C ASN A 69 7.77 17.86 -5.78
N GLN A 70 7.06 17.60 -6.89
CA GLN A 70 5.83 18.31 -7.22
C GLN A 70 4.70 18.00 -6.22
N LEU A 71 4.52 16.74 -5.81
CA LEU A 71 3.56 16.37 -4.76
C LEU A 71 3.88 17.05 -3.44
N ARG A 72 5.15 17.02 -3.00
CA ARG A 72 5.57 17.69 -1.76
C ARG A 72 5.32 19.19 -1.83
N SER A 73 5.69 19.84 -2.93
CA SER A 73 5.49 21.27 -3.15
C SER A 73 4.01 21.66 -3.05
N ASP A 74 3.13 20.89 -3.68
CA ASP A 74 1.72 21.26 -3.80
C ASP A 74 0.88 20.92 -2.58
N PHE A 75 1.24 19.86 -1.83
CA PHE A 75 0.44 19.36 -0.72
C PHE A 75 1.09 19.54 0.67
N GLY A 76 2.33 20.04 0.71
CA GLY A 76 3.04 20.36 1.95
C GLY A 76 3.56 19.12 2.71
N ALA A 77 4.27 19.34 3.81
CA ALA A 77 4.99 18.30 4.57
C ALA A 77 4.09 17.22 5.18
N ASP A 78 2.82 17.53 5.46
CA ASP A 78 1.88 16.58 6.07
C ASP A 78 1.29 15.57 5.06
N PHE A 79 1.45 15.81 3.76
CA PHE A 79 0.99 14.89 2.73
C PHE A 79 1.89 13.65 2.70
N VAL A 80 1.27 12.48 2.84
CA VAL A 80 2.00 11.21 2.90
C VAL A 80 2.35 10.77 1.48
N ILE A 81 3.64 10.63 1.19
CA ILE A 81 4.13 10.12 -0.10
C ILE A 81 4.82 8.78 0.17
N THR A 82 4.37 7.73 -0.49
CA THR A 82 4.95 6.40 -0.37
C THR A 82 5.21 5.83 -1.76
N LEU A 83 6.04 4.79 -1.82
CA LEU A 83 6.24 4.00 -3.02
C LEU A 83 6.09 2.52 -2.65
N ALA A 84 5.80 1.69 -3.64
CA ALA A 84 5.63 0.24 -3.46
C ALA A 84 6.69 -0.60 -4.20
N PRO A 85 7.99 -0.44 -3.88
CA PRO A 85 9.04 -1.23 -4.52
C PRO A 85 8.84 -2.72 -4.27
N VAL A 86 9.12 -3.54 -5.27
CA VAL A 86 9.40 -4.95 -5.01
C VAL A 86 10.62 -5.09 -4.08
N ALA A 87 10.57 -6.01 -3.09
CA ALA A 87 11.57 -6.05 -2.03
C ALA A 87 13.03 -6.19 -2.53
N SER A 88 13.24 -6.88 -3.65
CA SER A 88 14.54 -7.00 -4.29
C SER A 88 15.11 -5.66 -4.77
N ALA A 89 14.27 -4.71 -5.19
CA ALA A 89 14.72 -3.40 -5.68
C ALA A 89 15.42 -2.61 -4.57
N LEU A 90 14.95 -2.74 -3.33
CA LEU A 90 15.55 -2.09 -2.16
C LEU A 90 16.86 -2.72 -1.69
N ARG A 91 17.25 -3.88 -2.24
CA ARG A 91 18.54 -4.54 -1.94
C ARG A 91 19.48 -4.64 -3.14
N GLY A 92 19.18 -3.93 -4.23
CA GLY A 92 19.95 -3.91 -5.47
C GLY A 92 19.79 -5.18 -6.33
N GLY A 93 18.66 -5.88 -6.18
CA GLY A 93 18.26 -6.99 -7.03
C GLY A 93 17.29 -6.54 -8.13
N SER A 94 16.42 -7.46 -8.58
CA SER A 94 15.40 -7.18 -9.59
C SER A 94 14.48 -6.02 -9.21
N ASN A 95 14.08 -5.23 -10.20
CA ASN A 95 13.28 -4.02 -10.03
C ASN A 95 12.31 -3.86 -11.21
N LEU A 96 11.08 -3.46 -10.93
CA LEU A 96 10.05 -3.17 -11.94
C LEU A 96 10.10 -1.71 -12.42
N SER A 97 10.52 -0.80 -11.55
CA SER A 97 10.28 0.66 -11.68
C SER A 97 11.25 1.39 -12.60
N GLY A 98 12.34 0.74 -13.01
CA GLY A 98 13.39 1.31 -13.85
C GLY A 98 14.37 2.22 -13.13
N PHE A 99 13.89 3.24 -12.40
CA PHE A 99 14.75 4.09 -11.57
C PHE A 99 15.35 3.33 -10.38
N ASP A 100 16.45 3.85 -9.83
CA ASP A 100 17.13 3.26 -8.69
C ASP A 100 16.59 3.86 -7.37
N TYR A 101 16.08 2.98 -6.49
CA TYR A 101 15.49 3.40 -5.22
C TYR A 101 16.53 3.96 -4.25
N SER A 102 17.79 3.51 -4.31
CA SER A 102 18.85 4.04 -3.42
C SER A 102 19.19 5.49 -3.80
N THR A 103 19.19 5.77 -5.10
CA THR A 103 19.38 7.11 -5.66
C THR A 103 18.23 8.02 -5.26
N LEU A 104 16.98 7.56 -5.39
CA LEU A 104 15.80 8.32 -4.96
C LEU A 104 15.79 8.59 -3.45
N GLU A 105 16.10 7.60 -2.62
CA GLU A 105 16.19 7.77 -1.16
C GLU A 105 17.29 8.79 -0.79
N SER A 106 18.41 8.77 -1.52
CA SER A 106 19.52 9.70 -1.26
C SER A 106 19.19 11.15 -1.65
N SER A 107 18.36 11.37 -2.69
CA SER A 107 18.01 12.71 -3.17
C SER A 107 16.76 13.29 -2.53
N ASP A 108 15.70 12.48 -2.39
CA ASP A 108 14.34 12.93 -2.04
C ASP A 108 13.75 12.08 -0.88
N GLY A 109 14.58 11.33 -0.14
CA GLY A 109 14.13 10.42 0.92
C GLY A 109 13.41 11.09 2.08
N ASP A 110 13.71 12.37 2.37
CA ASP A 110 13.01 13.14 3.42
C ASP A 110 11.55 13.43 3.04
N ASP A 111 11.24 13.44 1.74
CA ASP A 111 9.89 13.62 1.24
C ASP A 111 9.11 12.32 1.13
N ILE A 112 9.76 11.17 1.30
CA ILE A 112 9.14 9.85 1.24
C ILE A 112 8.92 9.32 2.66
N SER A 113 7.67 9.10 3.04
CA SER A 113 7.32 8.68 4.39
C SER A 113 7.79 7.25 4.70
N PHE A 114 7.57 6.31 3.78
CA PHE A 114 8.01 4.93 3.87
C PHE A 114 7.82 4.21 2.52
N TYR A 115 8.35 2.99 2.44
CA TYR A 115 8.24 2.09 1.31
C TYR A 115 7.35 0.89 1.66
N ASN A 116 6.28 0.73 0.90
CA ASN A 116 5.41 -0.44 0.88
C ASN A 116 6.13 -1.59 0.15
N ALA A 117 7.15 -2.17 0.79
CA ALA A 117 8.05 -3.12 0.14
C ALA A 117 7.35 -4.48 -0.09
N GLN A 118 7.25 -4.91 -1.34
CA GLN A 118 6.52 -6.12 -1.73
C GLN A 118 7.38 -7.39 -1.49
N PHE A 119 7.17 -8.09 -0.37
CA PHE A 119 7.86 -9.35 -0.04
C PHE A 119 7.09 -10.57 -0.56
N TYR A 120 6.76 -10.56 -1.84
CA TYR A 120 6.05 -11.63 -2.55
C TYR A 120 6.45 -11.63 -4.04
N SER A 121 5.77 -12.43 -4.86
CA SER A 121 6.00 -12.58 -6.32
C SER A 121 7.43 -12.94 -6.72
N GLY A 122 8.20 -13.54 -5.81
CA GLY A 122 9.59 -13.94 -6.04
C GLY A 122 10.62 -12.84 -5.80
N PHE A 123 10.21 -11.64 -5.40
CA PHE A 123 11.11 -10.51 -5.17
C PHE A 123 11.64 -10.43 -3.73
N GLY A 124 10.95 -11.07 -2.80
CA GLY A 124 11.41 -11.24 -1.42
C GLY A 124 10.46 -12.09 -0.61
N SER A 125 10.80 -12.31 0.66
CA SER A 125 10.04 -13.15 1.57
C SER A 125 10.16 -12.69 3.01
N MET A 126 9.06 -12.79 3.76
CA MET A 126 9.01 -12.62 5.22
C MET A 126 8.99 -13.96 5.98
N LYS A 127 9.34 -15.07 5.31
CA LYS A 127 9.50 -16.39 5.97
C LYS A 127 10.60 -16.42 7.04
N SER A 128 11.53 -15.48 6.95
CA SER A 128 12.61 -15.21 7.90
C SER A 128 12.98 -13.71 7.80
N PRO A 129 13.76 -13.15 8.74
CA PRO A 129 14.15 -11.73 8.69
C PRO A 129 15.23 -11.43 7.64
N SER A 130 15.71 -12.42 6.87
CA SER A 130 16.91 -12.26 6.02
C SER A 130 16.75 -11.17 4.96
N ASP A 131 15.61 -11.14 4.27
CA ASP A 131 15.39 -10.21 3.16
C ASP A 131 15.20 -8.78 3.68
N PHE A 132 14.46 -8.64 4.79
CA PHE A 132 14.31 -7.36 5.48
C PHE A 132 15.68 -6.84 5.96
N ASN A 133 16.47 -7.68 6.62
CA ASN A 133 17.81 -7.32 7.10
C ASN A 133 18.76 -6.95 5.95
N ALA A 134 18.62 -7.58 4.78
CA ALA A 134 19.39 -7.26 3.59
C ALA A 134 19.03 -5.87 3.00
N ILE A 135 17.79 -5.42 3.19
CA ILE A 135 17.39 -4.05 2.82
C ILE A 135 17.99 -3.06 3.83
N VAL A 136 17.90 -3.36 5.13
CA VAL A 136 18.49 -2.50 6.17
C VAL A 136 20.01 -2.36 5.99
N SER A 137 20.71 -3.43 5.61
CA SER A 137 22.17 -3.38 5.37
C SER A 137 22.56 -2.54 4.16
N ARG A 138 21.61 -2.18 3.30
CA ARG A 138 21.78 -1.24 2.18
C ARG A 138 21.54 0.23 2.58
N GLY A 139 21.23 0.49 3.85
CA GLY A 139 21.17 1.82 4.42
C GLY A 139 19.75 2.36 4.62
N LEU A 140 18.71 1.63 4.22
CA LEU A 140 17.33 2.07 4.45
C LEU A 140 16.92 1.85 5.92
N ALA A 141 16.39 2.89 6.55
CA ALA A 141 15.97 2.82 7.95
C ALA A 141 14.84 1.78 8.14
N PRO A 142 14.90 0.90 9.16
CA PRO A 142 13.84 -0.09 9.43
C PRO A 142 12.44 0.53 9.56
N SER A 143 12.34 1.76 10.09
CA SER A 143 11.10 2.52 10.23
C SER A 143 10.49 2.97 8.90
N LYS A 144 11.25 2.98 7.80
CA LYS A 144 10.76 3.28 6.45
C LYS A 144 10.42 2.02 5.65
N ILE A 145 10.58 0.83 6.22
CA ILE A 145 10.28 -0.44 5.55
C ILE A 145 8.97 -0.98 6.10
N VAL A 146 7.92 -0.92 5.29
CA VAL A 146 6.64 -1.61 5.54
C VAL A 146 6.71 -2.97 4.86
N ALA A 147 6.52 -4.04 5.63
CA ALA A 147 6.59 -5.41 5.13
C ALA A 147 5.32 -5.81 4.40
N GLY A 148 5.34 -5.74 3.07
CA GLY A 148 4.21 -6.09 2.22
C GLY A 148 3.94 -7.56 2.07
N GLN A 149 2.70 -7.95 2.33
CA GLN A 149 2.26 -9.33 2.35
C GLN A 149 1.02 -9.51 1.49
N LEU A 150 0.93 -10.65 0.82
CA LEU A 150 -0.34 -11.11 0.26
C LEU A 150 -1.26 -11.49 1.42
N THR A 151 -2.51 -11.03 1.38
CA THR A 151 -3.51 -11.34 2.40
C THR A 151 -4.23 -12.68 2.17
N SER A 152 -4.07 -13.25 0.98
CA SER A 152 -4.57 -14.57 0.59
C SER A 152 -3.61 -15.21 -0.40
N ALA A 153 -3.54 -16.55 -0.42
CA ALA A 153 -2.80 -17.30 -1.43
C ALA A 153 -3.33 -17.07 -2.86
N ASP A 154 -4.60 -16.69 -3.00
CA ASP A 154 -5.22 -16.39 -4.30
C ASP A 154 -4.73 -15.08 -4.93
N ASN A 155 -4.08 -14.21 -4.13
CA ASN A 155 -3.60 -12.90 -4.60
C ASN A 155 -2.24 -12.98 -5.31
N GLY A 156 -1.58 -14.14 -5.33
CA GLY A 156 -0.35 -14.35 -6.09
C GLY A 156 0.63 -15.33 -5.45
N TYR A 157 1.82 -15.40 -6.03
CA TYR A 157 2.89 -16.24 -5.52
C TYR A 157 3.60 -15.60 -4.31
N GLY A 158 3.99 -16.42 -3.33
CA GLY A 158 4.78 -15.96 -2.18
C GLY A 158 3.97 -15.65 -0.92
N TYR A 159 2.69 -16.01 -0.89
CA TYR A 159 1.90 -15.98 0.35
C TYR A 159 2.57 -16.80 1.47
N ILE A 160 2.47 -16.29 2.70
CA ILE A 160 2.90 -16.98 3.91
C ILE A 160 1.81 -16.91 4.97
N PRO A 161 1.62 -17.98 5.77
CA PRO A 161 0.75 -17.95 6.93
C PRO A 161 1.14 -16.88 7.97
N TYR A 162 0.15 -16.34 8.70
CA TYR A 162 0.35 -15.26 9.65
C TYR A 162 1.20 -15.65 10.87
N ASP A 163 1.23 -16.91 11.26
CA ASP A 163 2.06 -17.43 12.37
C ASP A 163 3.55 -17.37 12.00
N GLN A 164 3.88 -17.68 10.74
CA GLN A 164 5.22 -17.52 10.20
C GLN A 164 5.61 -16.04 10.12
N LEU A 165 4.71 -15.18 9.63
CA LEU A 165 4.93 -13.73 9.61
C LEU A 165 5.15 -13.18 11.02
N ASN A 166 4.34 -13.59 12.00
CA ASN A 166 4.47 -13.19 13.40
C ASN A 166 5.87 -13.49 13.95
N SER A 167 6.37 -14.72 13.74
CA SER A 167 7.71 -15.11 14.17
C SER A 167 8.80 -14.17 13.62
N THR A 168 8.71 -13.82 12.34
CA THR A 168 9.65 -12.88 11.70
C THR A 168 9.50 -11.46 12.27
N ILE A 169 8.27 -10.95 12.44
CA ILE A 169 8.03 -9.60 12.95
C ILE A 169 8.51 -9.46 14.40
N VAL A 170 8.31 -10.48 15.25
CA VAL A 170 8.83 -10.50 16.62
C VAL A 170 10.36 -10.41 16.61
N GLN A 171 11.04 -11.16 15.75
CA GLN A 171 12.50 -11.10 15.61
C GLN A 171 12.97 -9.71 15.16
N LEU A 172 12.34 -9.15 14.12
CA LEU A 172 12.69 -7.82 13.61
C LEU A 172 12.46 -6.72 14.65
N ARG A 173 11.37 -6.78 15.42
CA ARG A 173 11.11 -5.85 16.52
C ARG A 173 12.12 -6.01 17.65
N SER A 174 12.55 -7.23 17.96
CA SER A 174 13.63 -7.45 18.93
C SER A 174 14.97 -6.89 18.43
N GLN A 175 15.22 -6.90 17.12
CA GLN A 175 16.47 -6.43 16.53
C GLN A 175 16.51 -4.91 16.33
N TYR A 176 15.41 -4.30 15.91
CA TYR A 176 15.35 -2.89 15.49
C TYR A 176 14.50 -2.00 16.40
N SER A 177 13.86 -2.54 17.44
CA SER A 177 12.83 -1.91 18.29
C SER A 177 11.54 -1.53 17.55
N GLN A 178 11.65 -0.93 16.36
CA GLN A 178 10.54 -0.54 15.49
C GLN A 178 10.88 -0.85 14.03
N ILE A 179 9.86 -1.27 13.30
CA ILE A 179 9.83 -1.36 11.84
C ILE A 179 8.73 -0.44 11.31
N GLY A 180 8.71 -0.17 10.00
CA GLY A 180 7.68 0.68 9.39
C GLY A 180 6.26 0.12 9.53
N GLY A 181 6.12 -1.21 9.50
CA GLY A 181 4.84 -1.89 9.74
C GLY A 181 4.61 -3.04 8.77
N VAL A 182 3.34 -3.31 8.46
CA VAL A 182 2.89 -4.33 7.50
C VAL A 182 1.80 -3.70 6.63
N MET A 183 1.83 -3.95 5.32
CA MET A 183 0.67 -3.71 4.45
C MET A 183 0.19 -5.02 3.82
N GLY A 184 -1.11 -5.10 3.55
CA GLY A 184 -1.75 -6.28 2.98
C GLY A 184 -2.29 -6.01 1.58
N TRP A 185 -1.86 -6.81 0.60
CA TRP A 185 -2.41 -6.86 -0.75
C TRP A 185 -3.33 -8.08 -0.89
N GLU A 186 -4.66 -7.95 -0.89
CA GLU A 186 -5.49 -6.76 -0.67
C GLU A 186 -6.66 -7.06 0.29
N TYR A 187 -7.48 -6.06 0.64
CA TYR A 187 -8.45 -6.22 1.73
C TYR A 187 -9.52 -7.30 1.47
N PHE A 188 -10.22 -7.27 0.34
CA PHE A 188 -11.58 -7.83 0.23
C PHE A 188 -11.69 -9.35 0.45
N ASN A 189 -10.63 -10.12 0.22
CA ASN A 189 -10.57 -11.57 0.35
C ASN A 189 -9.52 -12.04 1.36
N SER A 190 -9.11 -11.16 2.28
CA SER A 190 -8.06 -11.48 3.24
C SER A 190 -8.41 -12.71 4.09
N GLU A 191 -7.47 -13.65 4.19
CA GLU A 191 -7.56 -14.81 5.08
C GLU A 191 -7.47 -14.37 6.56
N PRO A 192 -8.07 -15.10 7.52
CA PRO A 192 -8.54 -16.49 7.41
C PRO A 192 -9.95 -16.66 6.81
N GLU A 193 -10.85 -15.71 7.03
CA GLU A 193 -12.27 -15.86 6.67
C GLU A 193 -12.61 -15.32 5.28
N GLY A 194 -11.58 -14.96 4.50
CA GLY A 194 -11.69 -14.52 3.12
C GLY A 194 -12.69 -13.37 2.97
N THR A 195 -13.60 -13.52 2.02
CA THR A 195 -14.62 -12.50 1.75
C THR A 195 -15.67 -12.37 2.88
N PHE A 196 -15.83 -13.38 3.72
CA PHE A 196 -16.84 -13.36 4.78
C PHE A 196 -16.47 -12.39 5.92
N LYS A 197 -15.20 -12.39 6.35
CA LYS A 197 -14.68 -11.46 7.36
C LYS A 197 -13.24 -11.00 7.07
N PRO A 198 -13.03 -10.24 5.98
CA PRO A 198 -11.69 -9.82 5.57
C PRO A 198 -10.94 -8.96 6.59
N TRP A 199 -11.66 -8.32 7.52
CA TRP A 199 -11.05 -7.51 8.58
C TRP A 199 -10.29 -8.35 9.62
N GLU A 200 -10.56 -9.65 9.76
CA GLU A 200 -9.86 -10.51 10.73
C GLU A 200 -8.35 -10.56 10.47
N TRP A 201 -7.92 -10.43 9.21
CA TRP A 201 -6.50 -10.28 8.88
C TRP A 201 -5.86 -9.08 9.59
N ALA A 202 -6.53 -7.91 9.54
CA ALA A 202 -6.04 -6.69 10.19
C ALA A 202 -6.09 -6.78 11.72
N GLU A 203 -7.01 -7.56 12.30
CA GLU A 203 -7.03 -7.85 13.73
C GLU A 203 -5.80 -8.67 14.13
N ILE A 204 -5.48 -9.72 13.38
CA ILE A 204 -4.31 -10.56 13.61
C ILE A 204 -3.04 -9.70 13.50
N MET A 205 -2.93 -8.87 12.46
CA MET A 205 -1.78 -7.95 12.32
C MET A 205 -1.68 -6.94 13.46
N THR A 206 -2.82 -6.47 13.99
CA THR A 206 -2.83 -5.58 15.15
C THR A 206 -2.24 -6.28 16.39
N GLU A 207 -2.63 -7.53 16.65
CA GLU A 207 -2.08 -8.30 17.78
C GLU A 207 -0.57 -8.55 17.61
N ILE A 208 -0.12 -8.86 16.39
CA ILE A 208 1.31 -9.05 16.07
C ILE A 208 2.12 -7.76 16.31
N LEU A 209 1.62 -6.62 15.80
CA LEU A 209 2.35 -5.35 15.81
C LEU A 209 2.23 -4.62 17.16
N ARG A 210 1.11 -4.77 17.85
CA ARG A 210 0.73 -4.01 19.05
C ARG A 210 0.09 -4.94 20.10
N PRO A 211 0.82 -5.97 20.58
CA PRO A 211 0.26 -6.96 21.49
C PRO A 211 -0.27 -6.29 22.76
N GLY A 212 -1.49 -6.66 23.15
CA GLY A 212 -2.18 -6.13 24.33
C GLY A 212 -2.72 -4.69 24.20
N GLN A 213 -2.64 -4.05 23.02
CA GLN A 213 -3.33 -2.76 22.80
C GLN A 213 -4.79 -2.98 22.39
N ALA A 214 -5.70 -2.31 23.10
CA ALA A 214 -7.11 -2.31 22.75
C ALA A 214 -7.33 -1.68 21.37
N ARG A 215 -8.28 -2.26 20.61
CA ARG A 215 -8.72 -1.76 19.31
C ARG A 215 -9.27 -0.34 19.46
N LYS A 216 -8.88 0.55 18.55
CA LYS A 216 -9.35 1.95 18.53
C LYS A 216 -10.35 2.25 17.42
N LEU A 217 -10.68 1.28 16.56
CA LEU A 217 -11.61 1.51 15.47
C LEU A 217 -13.02 1.67 16.02
N GLN A 218 -13.53 2.89 16.01
CA GLN A 218 -14.92 3.19 16.32
C GLN A 218 -15.70 3.33 15.00
N LEU A 219 -16.55 2.35 14.70
CA LEU A 219 -17.52 2.42 13.61
C LEU A 219 -18.92 2.36 14.21
N SER A 220 -19.73 3.37 13.93
CA SER A 220 -21.16 3.30 14.25
C SER A 220 -21.87 2.35 13.28
N ALA A 221 -23.05 1.85 13.66
CA ALA A 221 -23.90 1.08 12.73
C ALA A 221 -24.24 1.88 11.45
N SER A 222 -24.31 3.22 11.54
CA SER A 222 -24.46 4.10 10.38
C SER A 222 -23.22 4.13 9.49
N ASP A 223 -22.01 4.11 10.05
CA ASP A 223 -20.77 4.06 9.28
C ASP A 223 -20.69 2.76 8.49
N VAL A 224 -21.02 1.64 9.14
CA VAL A 224 -21.07 0.32 8.51
C VAL A 224 -22.06 0.28 7.35
N LYS A 225 -23.28 0.82 7.53
CA LYS A 225 -24.27 0.93 6.45
C LYS A 225 -23.77 1.79 5.29
N ARG A 226 -23.07 2.90 5.58
CA ARG A 226 -22.49 3.77 4.56
C ARG A 226 -21.38 3.06 3.78
N LEU A 227 -20.52 2.29 4.45
CA LEU A 227 -19.49 1.48 3.81
C LEU A 227 -20.10 0.41 2.90
N GLN A 228 -21.08 -0.34 3.39
CA GLN A 228 -21.77 -1.36 2.58
C GLN A 228 -22.43 -0.73 1.34
N LYS A 229 -23.07 0.45 1.51
CA LYS A 229 -23.69 1.16 0.38
C LYS A 229 -22.64 1.62 -0.62
N ALA A 230 -21.55 2.24 -0.16
CA ALA A 230 -20.48 2.70 -1.03
C ALA A 230 -19.87 1.53 -1.83
N TYR A 231 -19.58 0.40 -1.19
CA TYR A 231 -19.10 -0.80 -1.87
C TYR A 231 -20.09 -1.29 -2.94
N ARG A 232 -21.38 -1.38 -2.58
CA ARG A 232 -22.44 -1.76 -3.52
C ARG A 232 -22.51 -0.82 -4.72
N ASP A 233 -22.53 0.49 -4.48
CA ASP A 233 -22.63 1.48 -5.55
C ASP A 233 -21.44 1.38 -6.51
N THR A 234 -20.22 1.19 -5.99
CA THR A 234 -19.01 0.99 -6.81
C THR A 234 -19.08 -0.28 -7.66
N VAL A 235 -19.51 -1.40 -7.08
CA VAL A 235 -19.67 -2.66 -7.82
C VAL A 235 -20.74 -2.53 -8.91
N MET A 236 -21.81 -1.79 -8.66
CA MET A 236 -22.88 -1.57 -9.65
C MET A 236 -22.45 -0.61 -10.76
N ALA A 237 -21.60 0.38 -10.48
CA ALA A 237 -21.15 1.36 -11.45
C ALA A 237 -20.11 0.83 -12.45
N SER A 238 -19.46 -0.30 -12.16
CA SER A 238 -18.33 -0.82 -12.95
C SER A 238 -18.73 -1.49 -14.29
N ASN A 239 -20.02 -1.53 -14.65
CA ASN A 239 -20.56 -1.95 -15.97
C ASN A 239 -19.88 -3.18 -16.61
N THR A 240 -19.42 -4.15 -15.80
CA THR A 240 -18.84 -5.40 -16.31
C THR A 240 -19.98 -6.41 -16.48
N PRO A 241 -20.08 -7.16 -17.60
CA PRO A 241 -21.16 -8.14 -17.86
C PRO A 241 -21.27 -9.30 -16.85
N GLN A 242 -20.46 -9.29 -15.79
CA GLN A 242 -20.39 -10.25 -14.70
C GLN A 242 -20.69 -9.64 -13.32
N ALA A 243 -21.28 -8.44 -13.25
CA ALA A 243 -21.84 -7.88 -12.01
C ALA A 243 -23.09 -8.68 -11.59
N ASN A 244 -22.87 -9.95 -11.25
CA ASN A 244 -23.86 -10.84 -10.70
C ASN A 244 -24.21 -10.32 -9.30
N VAL A 245 -25.48 -10.42 -8.90
CA VAL A 245 -25.95 -10.01 -7.56
C VAL A 245 -25.11 -10.64 -6.44
N ALA A 246 -24.48 -11.80 -6.70
CA ALA A 246 -23.52 -12.47 -5.82
C ALA A 246 -22.19 -11.71 -5.56
N ALA A 247 -21.75 -10.81 -6.46
CA ALA A 247 -20.56 -9.98 -6.27
C ALA A 247 -20.83 -8.81 -5.30
N VAL A 248 -22.07 -8.32 -5.26
CA VAL A 248 -22.52 -7.19 -4.41
C VAL A 248 -22.52 -7.55 -2.92
N GLU A 249 -22.57 -8.84 -2.59
CA GLU A 249 -22.61 -9.36 -1.22
C GLU A 249 -21.31 -10.06 -0.78
N LYS A 250 -20.23 -10.00 -1.59
CA LYS A 250 -18.98 -10.72 -1.25
C LYS A 250 -18.43 -10.31 0.11
N VAL A 251 -18.38 -9.02 0.41
CA VAL A 251 -17.91 -8.53 1.71
C VAL A 251 -19.08 -8.14 2.59
N ASN A 252 -19.20 -8.81 3.74
CA ASN A 252 -20.24 -8.56 4.72
C ASN A 252 -19.80 -7.49 5.73
N TYR A 253 -19.80 -6.20 5.34
CA TYR A 253 -19.44 -5.14 6.28
C TYR A 253 -20.38 -5.08 7.48
N THR A 254 -21.62 -5.62 7.41
CA THR A 254 -22.54 -5.60 8.56
C THR A 254 -22.04 -6.38 9.77
N ALA A 255 -21.19 -7.38 9.57
CA ALA A 255 -20.54 -8.10 10.68
C ALA A 255 -19.43 -7.27 11.37
N LEU A 256 -19.03 -6.11 10.83
CA LEU A 256 -18.22 -5.13 11.57
C LEU A 256 -19.01 -4.42 12.67
N ALA A 257 -20.35 -4.37 12.60
CA ALA A 257 -21.17 -3.65 13.56
C ALA A 257 -21.30 -4.37 14.93
N SER A 258 -20.87 -5.63 15.00
CA SER A 258 -20.84 -6.44 16.23
C SER A 258 -19.47 -6.44 16.93
N MET A 259 -18.54 -5.60 16.46
CA MET A 259 -17.20 -5.41 17.04
C MET A 259 -17.18 -4.23 18.02
#